data_AF-A0A9W4P403-F1
#
_entry.id   AF-A0A9W4P403-F1
#
_cell.length_a   1.000
_cell.length_b   1.000
_cell.length_c   1.000
_cell.angle_alpha   90.00
_cell.angle_beta   90.00
_cell.angle_gamma   90.00
#
_symmetry.space_group_name_H-M   'P 1'
#
loop_
_entity.id
_entity.type
_entity.pdbx_description
1 polymer ?
#
loop_
_entity_poly.entity_id
_entity_poly.type
_entity_poly.pdbx_seq_one_letter_code
_entity_poly.pdbx_strand_id
1 'polypeptide(L)'
;MAKPTLEGLPTELLILILLEIPDLVSLKSIVLSSPIFHQAYLTVRLEALSGIVKDQWGVLLGDAIAATRSRGLQFANHKQEAIAILDTWRRKEEIRDLALGSSIPIDELNNLEEIFNLFYLHKVFHFFLQEYDMKAPRPPWISNDQWEHSILPMNLSDTEKHRFIRALCRLQIYANVFSEYEHTTMTAENKWNSWGGCGKNGSHHLYKEGYRLFFGAMPPWEFQEIGCLWAFFTTMFDHIYKEISVGLHDLVEKHMTTDPEYAWQRPYFELLPDDIMPPWWNGVDRLSNVELIWKFSNSLALLGPDFVYRLLHGTPLIQRDMVMLNGNEDLLRIFPDMYLQEEWMVPFIYPADRHAVQDYEQLWSTLPSIEQPNLGWKQVHVMPETPEQTFEEAIDVECPRKSVWRWGYAIFDDERLTAWKAPLMEFRLGNEPEFAV
;
A
#
# COMPACT_ATOMS: atom_id res chain seq x y z
N MET A 1 46.20 37.71 1.18
CA MET A 1 45.79 36.44 1.83
C MET A 1 44.64 35.88 1.01
N ALA A 2 44.76 34.65 0.49
CA ALA A 2 43.63 34.01 -0.18
C ALA A 2 42.52 33.78 0.85
N LYS A 3 41.26 34.14 0.52
CA LYS A 3 40.13 33.80 1.39
C LYS A 3 40.02 32.27 1.42
N PRO A 4 39.98 31.63 2.60
CA PRO A 4 39.72 30.21 2.66
C PRO A 4 38.34 29.96 2.02
N THR A 5 38.32 29.16 0.96
CA THR A 5 37.10 28.69 0.31
C THR A 5 36.87 27.24 0.71
N LEU A 6 35.60 26.81 0.74
CA LEU A 6 35.25 25.40 0.93
C LEU A 6 35.94 24.50 -0.10
N GLU A 7 36.13 25.01 -1.32
CA GLU A 7 36.84 24.33 -2.42
C GLU A 7 38.34 24.12 -2.16
N GLY A 8 38.94 24.86 -1.23
CA GLY A 8 40.34 24.70 -0.84
C GLY A 8 40.57 23.65 0.25
N LEU A 9 39.51 22.98 0.72
CA LEU A 9 39.62 21.91 1.70
C LEU A 9 40.20 20.64 1.06
N PRO A 10 40.96 19.82 1.82
CA PRO A 10 41.32 18.47 1.40
C PRO A 10 40.10 17.62 1.06
N THR A 11 40.25 16.73 0.07
CA THR A 11 39.18 15.85 -0.42
C THR A 11 38.52 15.05 0.70
N GLU A 12 39.28 14.64 1.72
CA GLU A 12 38.79 13.90 2.88
C GLU A 12 37.76 14.71 3.68
N LEU A 13 37.99 16.02 3.85
CA LEU A 13 37.03 16.90 4.53
C LEU A 13 35.80 17.16 3.67
N LEU A 14 35.97 17.25 2.35
CA LEU A 14 34.83 17.37 1.43
C LEU A 14 33.95 16.12 1.46
N ILE A 15 34.57 14.93 1.54
CA ILE A 15 33.86 13.66 1.70
C ILE A 15 33.08 13.64 3.01
N LEU A 16 33.69 14.00 4.15
CA LEU A 16 32.99 14.06 5.43
C LEU A 16 31.79 15.01 5.38
N ILE A 17 31.95 16.20 4.76
CA ILE A 17 30.83 17.12 4.57
C ILE A 17 29.71 16.46 3.75
N LEU A 18 30.03 15.76 2.67
CA LEU A 18 29.03 15.10 1.81
C LEU A 18 28.28 13.96 2.52
N LEU A 19 28.95 13.22 3.42
CA LEU A 19 28.35 12.13 4.18
C LEU A 19 27.42 12.61 5.31
N GLU A 20 27.63 13.83 5.82
CA GLU A 20 26.81 14.43 6.89
C GLU A 20 25.60 15.21 6.37
N ILE A 21 25.36 15.24 5.05
CA ILE A 21 24.21 15.95 4.48
C ILE A 21 22.93 15.12 4.66
N PRO A 22 21.89 15.67 5.31
CA PRO A 22 20.74 14.87 5.73
C PRO A 22 19.70 14.65 4.62
N ASP A 23 19.77 15.39 3.50
CA ASP A 23 18.71 15.37 2.49
C ASP A 23 19.21 15.53 1.04
N LEU A 24 18.41 15.01 0.11
CA LEU A 24 18.76 14.96 -1.31
C LEU A 24 18.82 16.36 -1.95
N VAL A 25 18.05 17.34 -1.46
CA VAL A 25 18.01 18.70 -2.01
C VAL A 25 19.30 19.46 -1.66
N SER A 26 19.72 19.36 -0.40
CA SER A 26 20.99 19.92 0.08
C SER A 26 22.18 19.24 -0.61
N LEU A 27 22.15 17.91 -0.75
CA LEU A 27 23.21 17.15 -1.43
C LEU A 27 23.31 17.56 -2.91
N LYS A 28 22.17 17.66 -3.60
CA LYS A 28 22.14 18.13 -4.98
C LYS A 28 22.67 19.55 -5.10
N SER A 29 22.30 20.44 -4.19
CA SER A 29 22.74 21.84 -4.19
C SER A 29 24.26 21.96 -4.04
N ILE A 30 24.87 21.24 -3.08
CA ILE A 30 26.32 21.32 -2.86
C ILE A 30 27.10 20.69 -4.03
N VAL A 31 26.63 19.55 -4.55
CA VAL A 31 27.26 18.83 -5.66
C VAL A 31 27.26 19.68 -6.93
N LEU A 32 26.18 20.41 -7.20
CA LEU A 32 26.07 21.29 -8.36
C LEU A 32 26.79 22.65 -8.17
N SER A 33 27.16 23.00 -6.94
CA SER A 33 27.80 24.29 -6.67
C SER A 33 29.26 24.37 -7.11
N SER A 34 29.95 23.22 -7.22
CA SER A 34 31.39 23.19 -7.53
C SER A 34 31.81 21.86 -8.18
N PRO A 35 32.69 21.90 -9.20
CA PRO A 35 33.29 20.69 -9.78
C PRO A 35 34.07 19.83 -8.78
N ILE A 36 34.67 20.44 -7.76
CA ILE A 36 35.46 19.71 -6.75
C ILE A 36 34.53 18.89 -5.85
N PHE A 37 33.42 19.48 -5.40
CA PHE A 37 32.37 18.75 -4.67
C PHE A 37 31.74 17.66 -5.53
N HIS A 38 31.50 17.92 -6.82
CA HIS A 38 31.01 16.89 -7.74
C HIS A 38 32.00 15.71 -7.84
N GLN A 39 33.30 15.98 -7.96
CA GLN A 39 34.30 14.93 -8.04
C GLN A 39 34.41 14.11 -6.74
N ALA A 40 34.39 14.78 -5.58
CA ALA A 40 34.38 14.11 -4.27
C ALA A 40 33.11 13.26 -4.10
N TYR A 41 31.95 13.78 -4.50
CA TYR A 41 30.68 13.06 -4.47
C TYR A 41 30.70 11.80 -5.33
N LEU A 42 31.29 11.83 -6.53
CA LEU A 42 31.38 10.62 -7.36
C LEU A 42 32.13 9.47 -6.65
N THR A 43 33.06 9.78 -5.75
CA THR A 43 33.80 8.78 -4.96
C THR A 43 32.95 8.16 -3.85
N VAL A 44 32.03 8.93 -3.25
CA VAL A 44 31.21 8.48 -2.09
C VAL A 44 29.72 8.44 -2.37
N ARG A 45 29.32 8.49 -3.65
CA ARG A 45 27.93 8.62 -4.09
C ARG A 45 27.02 7.57 -3.47
N LEU A 46 27.45 6.31 -3.49
CA LEU A 46 26.66 5.21 -2.95
C LEU A 46 26.45 5.38 -1.45
N GLU A 47 27.51 5.71 -0.71
CA GLU A 47 27.49 5.85 0.74
C GLU A 47 26.65 7.05 1.18
N ALA A 48 26.86 8.22 0.56
CA ALA A 48 26.11 9.45 0.85
C ALA A 48 24.60 9.27 0.61
N LEU A 49 24.23 8.68 -0.53
CA LEU A 49 22.82 8.41 -0.82
C LEU A 49 22.23 7.33 0.08
N SER A 50 23.02 6.31 0.44
CA SER A 50 22.60 5.26 1.38
C SER A 50 22.31 5.83 2.76
N GLY A 51 23.12 6.78 3.24
CA GLY A 51 22.88 7.49 4.51
C GLY A 51 21.52 8.19 4.50
N ILE A 52 21.25 9.00 3.48
CA ILE A 52 19.96 9.71 3.35
C ILE A 52 18.78 8.74 3.28
N VAL A 53 18.88 7.64 2.54
CA VAL A 53 17.81 6.63 2.46
C VAL A 53 17.57 5.98 3.83
N LYS A 54 18.64 5.61 4.55
CA LYS A 54 18.54 5.03 5.89
C LYS A 54 17.84 6.00 6.85
N ASP A 55 18.17 7.27 6.80
CA ASP A 55 17.54 8.29 7.65
C ASP A 55 16.07 8.55 7.29
N GLN A 56 15.73 8.54 6.00
CA GLN A 56 14.35 8.72 5.52
C GLN A 56 13.41 7.60 5.97
N TRP A 57 13.86 6.35 5.86
CA TRP A 57 13.01 5.20 6.18
C TRP A 57 13.11 4.76 7.65
N GLY A 58 14.24 5.03 8.31
CA GLY A 58 14.51 4.62 9.69
C GLY A 58 14.19 3.14 9.91
N VAL A 59 13.35 2.88 10.91
CA VAL A 59 12.91 1.52 11.28
C VAL A 59 12.12 0.78 10.18
N LEU A 60 11.55 1.50 9.20
CA LEU A 60 10.78 0.93 8.09
C LEU A 60 11.64 0.56 6.88
N LEU A 61 12.97 0.75 6.95
CA LEU A 61 13.87 0.45 5.83
C LEU A 61 13.73 -0.99 5.34
N GLY A 62 13.63 -1.97 6.25
CA GLY A 62 13.47 -3.37 5.89
C GLY A 62 12.16 -3.64 5.11
N ASP A 63 11.06 -2.98 5.50
CA ASP A 63 9.79 -3.08 4.77
C ASP A 63 9.88 -2.42 3.39
N ALA A 64 10.56 -1.28 3.28
CA ALA A 64 10.75 -0.57 2.01
C ALA A 64 11.67 -1.34 1.05
N ILE A 65 12.73 -1.98 1.56
CA ILE A 65 13.60 -2.87 0.79
C ILE A 65 12.80 -4.08 0.28
N ALA A 66 12.00 -4.72 1.13
CA ALA A 66 11.15 -5.83 0.72
C ALA A 66 10.13 -5.40 -0.35
N ALA A 67 9.51 -4.23 -0.21
CA ALA A 67 8.62 -3.66 -1.22
C ALA A 67 9.34 -3.38 -2.56
N THR A 68 10.60 -2.97 -2.52
CA THR A 68 11.41 -2.73 -3.72
C THR A 68 11.86 -4.03 -4.39
N ARG A 69 12.40 -4.98 -3.62
CA ARG A 69 12.94 -6.26 -4.12
C ARG A 69 11.87 -7.25 -4.57
N SER A 70 10.65 -7.14 -4.05
CA SER A 70 9.53 -7.97 -4.48
C SER A 70 8.94 -7.57 -5.85
N ARG A 71 9.33 -6.42 -6.41
CA ARG A 71 8.77 -5.90 -7.67
C ARG A 71 8.88 -6.94 -8.79
N GLY A 72 7.75 -7.26 -9.42
CA GLY A 72 7.67 -8.23 -10.52
C GLY A 72 7.68 -9.70 -10.09
N LEU A 73 7.80 -10.01 -8.79
CA LEU A 73 7.64 -11.37 -8.28
C LEU A 73 6.16 -11.67 -8.14
N GLN A 74 5.73 -12.82 -8.61
CA GLN A 74 4.32 -13.20 -8.54
C GLN A 74 4.26 -14.61 -8.03
N PHE A 75 3.48 -14.83 -6.99
CA PHE A 75 3.49 -16.08 -6.26
C PHE A 75 3.21 -17.29 -7.16
N ALA A 76 2.31 -17.16 -8.13
CA ALA A 76 1.98 -18.24 -9.06
C ALA A 76 3.16 -18.69 -9.94
N ASN A 77 4.06 -17.76 -10.33
CA ASN A 77 5.13 -18.02 -11.30
C ASN A 77 6.54 -17.98 -10.71
N HIS A 78 6.71 -17.31 -9.56
CA HIS A 78 7.97 -17.04 -8.88
C HIS A 78 7.87 -17.48 -7.41
N LYS A 79 7.24 -18.63 -7.16
CA LYS A 79 6.89 -19.08 -5.80
C LYS A 79 8.10 -19.15 -4.87
N GLN A 80 9.23 -19.70 -5.34
CA GLN A 80 10.42 -19.87 -4.50
C GLN A 80 11.09 -18.54 -4.17
N GLU A 81 11.18 -17.65 -5.15
CA GLU A 81 11.71 -16.30 -4.99
C GLU A 81 10.83 -15.45 -4.08
N ALA A 82 9.51 -15.55 -4.23
CA ALA A 82 8.54 -14.91 -3.36
C ALA A 82 8.66 -15.40 -1.91
N ILE A 83 8.72 -16.72 -1.69
CA ILE A 83 8.93 -17.29 -0.35
C ILE A 83 10.26 -16.80 0.23
N ALA A 84 11.35 -16.84 -0.54
CA ALA A 84 12.66 -16.41 -0.07
C ALA A 84 12.66 -14.94 0.37
N ILE A 85 12.04 -14.04 -0.39
CA ILE A 85 11.93 -12.63 -0.01
C ILE A 85 11.04 -12.40 1.21
N LEU A 86 9.91 -13.11 1.31
CA LEU A 86 9.02 -12.99 2.48
C LEU A 86 9.66 -13.56 3.74
N ASP A 87 10.37 -14.67 3.65
CA ASP A 87 11.15 -15.25 4.75
C ASP A 87 12.27 -14.31 5.18
N THR A 88 12.97 -13.71 4.23
CA THR A 88 14.03 -12.72 4.47
C THR A 88 13.47 -11.49 5.19
N TRP A 89 12.34 -10.97 4.72
CA TRP A 89 11.67 -9.80 5.31
C TRP A 89 11.21 -10.07 6.74
N ARG A 90 10.50 -11.19 6.98
CA ARG A 90 9.97 -11.49 8.32
C ARG A 90 11.07 -11.87 9.31
N ARG A 91 12.13 -12.54 8.86
CA ARG A 91 13.26 -12.99 9.71
C ARG A 91 14.43 -12.01 9.76
N LYS A 92 14.25 -10.76 9.32
CA LYS A 92 15.35 -9.77 9.24
C LYS A 92 16.14 -9.62 10.55
N GLU A 93 15.44 -9.56 11.68
CA GLU A 93 16.06 -9.41 13.00
C GLU A 93 16.82 -10.68 13.41
N GLU A 94 16.19 -11.86 13.29
CA GLU A 94 16.82 -13.16 13.54
C GLU A 94 18.07 -13.36 12.68
N ILE A 95 17.98 -13.04 11.38
CA ILE A 95 19.10 -13.19 10.47
C ILE A 95 20.21 -12.19 10.82
N ARG A 96 19.88 -10.95 11.19
CA ARG A 96 20.87 -9.96 11.64
C ARG A 96 21.63 -10.44 12.87
N ASP A 97 20.93 -11.02 13.84
CA ASP A 97 21.53 -11.55 15.07
C ASP A 97 22.41 -12.79 14.79
N LEU A 98 22.00 -13.65 13.84
CA LEU A 98 22.78 -14.82 13.40
C LEU A 98 23.96 -14.46 12.47
N ALA A 99 23.85 -13.36 11.71
CA ALA A 99 24.81 -12.94 10.69
C ALA A 99 26.06 -12.25 11.26
N LEU A 100 26.26 -12.26 12.59
CA LEU A 100 27.50 -11.85 13.28
C LEU A 100 28.79 -12.57 12.79
N GLY A 101 28.71 -13.45 11.79
CA GLY A 101 29.85 -14.10 11.12
C GLY A 101 29.79 -14.23 9.59
N SER A 102 28.86 -13.59 8.87
CA SER A 102 28.73 -13.67 7.40
C SER A 102 28.78 -12.28 6.74
N SER A 103 29.41 -12.18 5.57
CA SER A 103 29.97 -10.93 5.02
C SER A 103 29.01 -10.00 4.25
N ILE A 104 27.70 -10.28 4.18
CA ILE A 104 26.75 -9.34 3.54
C ILE A 104 25.45 -9.30 4.36
N PRO A 105 25.15 -8.20 5.06
CA PRO A 105 23.87 -7.99 5.71
C PRO A 105 22.74 -7.96 4.68
N ILE A 106 21.65 -8.69 4.97
CA ILE A 106 20.47 -8.74 4.12
C ILE A 106 19.81 -7.36 3.93
N ASP A 107 19.95 -6.49 4.92
CA ASP A 107 19.42 -5.13 4.94
C ASP A 107 20.38 -4.09 4.34
N GLU A 108 21.50 -4.50 3.74
CA GLU A 108 22.38 -3.57 3.03
C GLU A 108 21.82 -3.20 1.65
N LEU A 109 21.99 -1.92 1.32
CA LEU A 109 21.62 -1.33 0.04
C LEU A 109 22.66 -1.75 -0.99
N ASN A 110 22.24 -2.54 -1.98
CA ASN A 110 23.16 -3.27 -2.85
C ASN A 110 23.72 -2.43 -4.01
N ASN A 111 22.96 -1.45 -4.48
CA ASN A 111 23.32 -0.67 -5.67
C ASN A 111 22.52 0.65 -5.76
N LEU A 112 22.95 1.52 -6.68
CA LEU A 112 22.30 2.82 -6.91
C LEU A 112 20.86 2.71 -7.44
N GLU A 113 20.52 1.67 -8.17
CA GLU A 113 19.16 1.46 -8.70
C GLU A 113 18.17 1.22 -7.55
N GLU A 114 18.52 0.35 -6.61
CA GLU A 114 17.75 0.10 -5.38
C GLU A 114 17.57 1.39 -4.58
N ILE A 115 18.64 2.18 -4.41
CA ILE A 115 18.57 3.48 -3.73
C ILE A 115 17.62 4.45 -4.44
N PHE A 116 17.65 4.54 -5.77
CA PHE A 116 16.72 5.41 -6.51
C PHE A 116 15.29 4.92 -6.43
N ASN A 117 15.07 3.60 -6.45
CA ASN A 117 13.74 3.03 -6.26
C ASN A 117 13.21 3.33 -4.84
N LEU A 118 14.05 3.29 -3.81
CA LEU A 118 13.67 3.66 -2.44
C LEU A 118 13.34 5.15 -2.31
N PHE A 119 14.11 6.04 -2.94
CA PHE A 119 13.76 7.47 -3.00
C PHE A 119 12.42 7.71 -3.71
N TYR A 120 12.20 7.00 -4.81
CA TYR A 120 10.95 7.07 -5.56
C TYR A 120 9.78 6.58 -4.69
N LEU A 121 9.91 5.42 -4.04
CA LEU A 121 8.87 4.86 -3.19
C LEU A 121 8.56 5.78 -2.01
N HIS A 122 9.58 6.38 -1.39
CA HIS A 122 9.43 7.35 -0.31
C HIS A 122 8.61 8.56 -0.78
N LYS A 123 8.91 9.09 -1.98
CA LYS A 123 8.12 10.16 -2.61
C LYS A 123 6.67 9.75 -2.82
N VAL A 124 6.42 8.55 -3.34
CA VAL A 124 5.07 8.02 -3.57
C VAL A 124 4.30 7.91 -2.25
N PHE A 125 4.93 7.37 -1.21
CA PHE A 125 4.27 7.15 0.07
C PHE A 125 3.99 8.46 0.81
N HIS A 126 4.91 9.42 0.75
CA HIS A 126 4.68 10.76 1.29
C HIS A 126 3.57 11.51 0.56
N PHE A 127 3.40 11.31 -0.75
CA PHE A 127 2.24 11.85 -1.47
C PHE A 127 0.93 11.32 -0.87
N PHE A 128 0.80 10.01 -0.66
CA PHE A 128 -0.42 9.45 -0.06
C PHE A 128 -0.63 9.87 1.40
N LEU A 129 0.46 10.02 2.16
CA LEU A 129 0.37 10.54 3.53
C LEU A 129 -0.20 11.96 3.55
N GLN A 130 0.24 12.82 2.62
CA GLN A 130 -0.28 14.18 2.45
C GLN A 130 -1.74 14.18 1.97
N GLU A 131 -2.07 13.33 0.99
CA GLU A 131 -3.45 13.20 0.52
C GLU A 131 -4.38 12.72 1.63
N TYR A 132 -3.93 11.77 2.46
CA TYR A 132 -4.72 11.29 3.60
C TYR A 132 -4.89 12.37 4.66
N ASP A 133 -3.87 13.18 4.93
CA ASP A 133 -3.99 14.30 5.87
C ASP A 133 -5.08 15.30 5.46
N MET A 134 -5.23 15.51 4.15
CA MET A 134 -6.18 16.47 3.56
C MET A 134 -7.55 15.89 3.26
N LYS A 135 -7.62 14.58 2.96
CA LYS A 135 -8.81 13.91 2.41
C LYS A 135 -9.14 12.61 3.14
N ALA A 136 -8.72 12.48 4.40
CA ALA A 136 -9.06 11.32 5.20
C ALA A 136 -10.57 11.05 5.13
N PRO A 137 -10.99 9.79 4.98
CA PRO A 137 -12.40 9.46 4.96
C PRO A 137 -13.10 9.86 6.26
N ARG A 138 -14.28 10.43 6.14
CA ARG A 138 -15.10 10.87 7.28
C ARG A 138 -15.65 9.67 8.06
N PRO A 139 -15.50 9.61 9.39
CA PRO A 139 -16.21 8.66 10.23
C PRO A 139 -17.73 8.90 10.18
N PRO A 140 -18.56 7.83 10.11
CA PRO A 140 -20.02 7.94 9.93
C PRO A 140 -20.74 8.84 10.95
N TRP A 141 -20.30 8.82 12.21
CA TRP A 141 -20.95 9.52 13.33
C TRP A 141 -20.50 10.99 13.47
N ILE A 142 -19.55 11.45 12.65
CA ILE A 142 -19.09 12.83 12.62
C ILE A 142 -19.78 13.56 11.47
N SER A 143 -20.39 14.72 11.75
CA SER A 143 -21.06 15.53 10.72
C SER A 143 -20.10 16.06 9.65
N ASN A 144 -20.61 16.28 8.43
CA ASN A 144 -19.78 16.78 7.32
C ASN A 144 -19.16 18.15 7.62
N ASP A 145 -19.96 19.07 8.17
CA ASP A 145 -19.51 20.42 8.53
C ASP A 145 -18.35 20.38 9.54
N GLN A 146 -18.47 19.53 10.56
CA GLN A 146 -17.42 19.34 11.55
C GLN A 146 -16.16 18.73 10.93
N TRP A 147 -16.33 17.75 10.03
CA TRP A 147 -15.20 17.08 9.37
C TRP A 147 -14.39 18.06 8.51
N GLU A 148 -15.05 18.78 7.61
CA GLU A 148 -14.41 19.67 6.64
C GLU A 148 -13.80 20.91 7.28
N HIS A 149 -14.42 21.48 8.33
CA HIS A 149 -14.02 22.79 8.87
C HIS A 149 -13.26 22.72 10.20
N SER A 150 -13.39 21.62 10.96
CA SER A 150 -12.83 21.52 12.32
C SER A 150 -11.83 20.39 12.52
N ILE A 151 -11.84 19.37 11.65
CA ILE A 151 -10.98 18.18 11.80
C ILE A 151 -9.92 18.11 10.71
N LEU A 152 -10.27 18.40 9.46
CA LEU A 152 -9.29 18.48 8.37
C LEU A 152 -8.51 19.81 8.42
N PRO A 153 -7.19 19.81 8.18
CA PRO A 153 -6.33 18.64 7.97
C PRO A 153 -6.09 17.84 9.26
N MET A 154 -5.97 16.52 9.11
CA MET A 154 -5.94 15.56 10.22
C MET A 154 -4.81 15.78 11.23
N ASN A 155 -3.68 16.35 10.79
CA ASN A 155 -2.44 16.49 11.54
C ASN A 155 -2.06 15.18 12.24
N LEU A 156 -1.69 14.17 11.43
CA LEU A 156 -1.33 12.84 11.95
C LEU A 156 -0.16 12.91 12.94
N SER A 157 -0.25 12.15 14.03
CA SER A 157 0.84 11.95 14.98
C SER A 157 2.00 11.18 14.33
N ASP A 158 3.16 11.13 14.97
CA ASP A 158 4.29 10.34 14.46
C ASP A 158 3.99 8.83 14.47
N THR A 159 3.18 8.35 15.41
CA THR A 159 2.72 6.95 15.46
C THR A 159 1.75 6.66 14.31
N GLU A 160 0.78 7.55 14.07
CA GLU A 160 -0.18 7.41 12.97
C GLU A 160 0.53 7.44 11.60
N LYS A 161 1.48 8.37 11.41
CA LYS A 161 2.32 8.42 10.20
C LYS A 161 3.12 7.13 10.03
N HIS A 162 3.72 6.61 11.11
CA HIS A 162 4.47 5.36 11.06
C HIS A 162 3.58 4.19 10.64
N ARG A 163 2.41 4.02 11.27
CA ARG A 163 1.42 2.98 10.91
C ARG A 163 1.01 3.09 9.45
N PHE A 164 0.74 4.32 8.99
CA PHE A 164 0.38 4.61 7.61
C PHE A 164 1.48 4.20 6.61
N ILE A 165 2.72 4.62 6.82
CA ILE A 165 3.84 4.28 5.93
C ILE A 165 4.16 2.79 5.99
N ARG A 166 4.12 2.16 7.17
CA ARG A 166 4.27 0.70 7.33
C ARG A 166 3.25 -0.06 6.50
N ALA A 167 1.98 0.33 6.61
CA ALA A 167 0.90 -0.29 5.87
C ALA A 167 1.04 -0.07 4.36
N LEU A 168 1.57 1.08 3.90
CA LEU A 168 1.90 1.30 2.48
C LEU A 168 3.00 0.36 1.99
N CYS A 169 4.10 0.19 2.74
CA CYS A 169 5.16 -0.76 2.40
C CYS A 169 4.57 -2.15 2.21
N ARG A 170 3.77 -2.60 3.17
CA ARG A 170 3.21 -3.95 3.17
C ARG A 170 2.11 -4.14 2.13
N LEU A 171 1.30 -3.13 1.86
CA LEU A 171 0.38 -3.14 0.72
C LEU A 171 1.16 -3.29 -0.59
N GLN A 172 2.30 -2.61 -0.74
CA GLN A 172 3.14 -2.73 -1.94
C GLN A 172 3.78 -4.12 -2.05
N ILE A 173 4.27 -4.71 -0.95
CA ILE A 173 4.78 -6.09 -0.95
C ILE A 173 3.66 -7.06 -1.36
N TYR A 174 2.49 -6.91 -0.76
CA TYR A 174 1.33 -7.73 -1.08
C TYR A 174 0.95 -7.59 -2.56
N ALA A 175 0.85 -6.35 -3.05
CA ALA A 175 0.51 -6.07 -4.44
C ALA A 175 1.51 -6.69 -5.40
N ASN A 176 2.80 -6.58 -5.11
CA ASN A 176 3.83 -7.20 -5.94
C ASN A 176 3.62 -8.72 -6.01
N VAL A 177 3.56 -9.40 -4.86
CA VAL A 177 3.61 -10.86 -4.76
C VAL A 177 2.28 -11.55 -5.09
N PHE A 178 1.15 -11.00 -4.61
CA PHE A 178 -0.14 -11.68 -4.59
C PHE A 178 -1.22 -11.01 -5.46
N SER A 179 -1.02 -9.79 -5.96
CA SER A 179 -2.00 -9.15 -6.86
C SER A 179 -1.87 -9.63 -8.31
N GLU A 180 -2.87 -9.31 -9.11
CA GLU A 180 -2.87 -9.52 -10.55
C GLU A 180 -1.72 -8.80 -11.27
N TYR A 181 -1.46 -9.21 -12.50
CA TYR A 181 -0.55 -8.52 -13.39
C TYR A 181 -1.06 -7.11 -13.67
N GLU A 182 -0.14 -6.13 -13.58
CA GLU A 182 -0.38 -4.88 -14.28
C GLU A 182 -0.27 -5.13 -15.79
N HIS A 183 -1.39 -4.97 -16.47
CA HIS A 183 -1.48 -5.02 -17.92
C HIS A 183 -1.10 -3.65 -18.49
N THR A 184 0.02 -3.62 -19.22
CA THR A 184 0.50 -2.42 -19.93
C THR A 184 0.12 -2.40 -21.40
N THR A 185 -0.26 -3.55 -21.96
CA THR A 185 -0.65 -3.71 -23.36
C THR A 185 -1.76 -4.74 -23.51
N MET A 186 -2.46 -4.64 -24.64
CA MET A 186 -3.39 -5.63 -25.13
C MET A 186 -2.67 -6.90 -25.59
N THR A 187 -2.45 -7.87 -24.71
CA THR A 187 -1.93 -9.20 -25.12
C THR A 187 -3.05 -10.23 -25.12
N ALA A 188 -3.09 -11.09 -26.14
CA ALA A 188 -4.08 -12.18 -26.25
C ALA A 188 -4.03 -13.20 -25.09
N GLU A 189 -2.92 -13.22 -24.34
CA GLU A 189 -2.76 -13.98 -23.12
C GLU A 189 -3.05 -13.07 -21.92
N ASN A 190 -4.29 -13.04 -21.44
CA ASN A 190 -4.57 -12.50 -20.11
C ASN A 190 -3.87 -13.42 -19.10
N LYS A 191 -2.66 -13.03 -18.69
CA LYS A 191 -1.95 -13.69 -17.60
C LYS A 191 -2.61 -13.25 -16.31
N TRP A 192 -3.42 -14.12 -15.75
CA TRP A 192 -3.98 -13.95 -14.41
C TRP A 192 -2.98 -14.51 -13.41
N ASN A 193 -2.75 -13.80 -12.30
CA ASN A 193 -2.15 -14.36 -11.10
C ASN A 193 -3.18 -15.34 -10.52
N SER A 194 -3.24 -16.54 -11.12
CA SER A 194 -4.22 -17.60 -10.87
C SER A 194 -4.13 -18.19 -9.45
N TRP A 195 -3.31 -17.58 -8.58
CA TRP A 195 -3.40 -17.67 -7.13
C TRP A 195 -4.86 -17.53 -6.65
N GLY A 196 -5.63 -16.61 -7.24
CA GLY A 196 -7.00 -16.32 -6.81
C GLY A 196 -8.11 -17.17 -7.46
N GLY A 197 -7.79 -18.02 -8.44
CA GLY A 197 -8.81 -18.61 -9.32
C GLY A 197 -9.78 -19.56 -8.60
N CYS A 198 -11.09 -19.33 -8.75
CA CYS A 198 -12.17 -20.25 -8.38
C CYS A 198 -12.18 -21.54 -9.23
N GLY A 199 -11.09 -22.29 -9.24
CA GLY A 199 -11.06 -23.65 -9.78
C GLY A 199 -11.79 -24.59 -8.82
N LYS A 200 -12.85 -25.25 -9.30
CA LYS A 200 -13.79 -26.08 -8.51
C LYS A 200 -13.17 -27.17 -7.61
N ASN A 201 -11.85 -27.42 -7.64
CA ASN A 201 -11.21 -28.53 -6.91
C ASN A 201 -9.78 -28.24 -6.37
N GLY A 202 -9.34 -26.99 -6.12
CA GLY A 202 -7.96 -26.83 -5.60
C GLY A 202 -7.42 -25.48 -5.14
N SER A 203 -8.19 -24.38 -5.13
CA SER A 203 -7.62 -23.05 -4.88
C SER A 203 -7.49 -22.64 -3.41
N HIS A 204 -8.25 -23.22 -2.48
CA HIS A 204 -8.19 -22.86 -1.05
C HIS A 204 -6.80 -23.07 -0.41
N HIS A 205 -6.01 -24.04 -0.90
CA HIS A 205 -4.69 -24.32 -0.35
C HIS A 205 -3.67 -23.21 -0.64
N LEU A 206 -3.74 -22.58 -1.81
CA LEU A 206 -2.85 -21.48 -2.14
C LEU A 206 -3.17 -20.29 -1.24
N TYR A 207 -4.44 -19.87 -1.14
CA TYR A 207 -4.89 -18.81 -0.22
C TYR A 207 -4.35 -18.98 1.19
N LYS A 208 -4.49 -20.17 1.78
CA LYS A 208 -3.97 -20.48 3.11
C LYS A 208 -2.44 -20.36 3.20
N GLU A 209 -1.72 -20.81 2.17
CA GLU A 209 -0.25 -20.78 2.14
C GLU A 209 0.29 -19.35 2.10
N GLY A 210 -0.13 -18.54 1.12
CA GLY A 210 0.33 -17.15 1.03
C GLY A 210 -0.23 -16.27 2.15
N TYR A 211 -1.43 -16.56 2.68
CA TYR A 211 -1.91 -15.91 3.90
C TYR A 211 -0.95 -16.17 5.06
N ARG A 212 -0.59 -17.45 5.30
CA ARG A 212 0.37 -17.80 6.36
C ARG A 212 1.75 -17.19 6.15
N LEU A 213 2.24 -17.16 4.90
CA LEU A 213 3.55 -16.60 4.58
C LEU A 213 3.63 -15.09 4.79
N PHE A 214 2.54 -14.37 4.52
CA PHE A 214 2.52 -12.91 4.57
C PHE A 214 1.84 -12.38 5.82
N PHE A 215 0.55 -12.68 5.99
CA PHE A 215 -0.25 -12.21 7.11
C PHE A 215 0.01 -12.98 8.40
N GLY A 216 0.34 -14.27 8.33
CA GLY A 216 0.74 -15.04 9.52
C GLY A 216 2.01 -14.51 10.20
N ALA A 217 2.84 -13.76 9.47
CA ALA A 217 4.06 -13.13 9.97
C ALA A 217 3.84 -11.72 10.56
N MET A 218 2.62 -11.18 10.52
CA MET A 218 2.30 -9.90 11.14
C MET A 218 1.19 -10.03 12.17
N PRO A 219 1.26 -9.30 13.29
CA PRO A 219 0.14 -9.22 14.21
C PRO A 219 -1.14 -8.69 13.51
N PRO A 220 -2.35 -9.16 13.90
CA PRO A 220 -3.56 -8.89 13.13
C PRO A 220 -3.97 -7.43 13.03
N TRP A 221 -3.54 -6.54 13.94
CA TRP A 221 -3.84 -5.11 13.80
C TRP A 221 -3.10 -4.49 12.61
N GLU A 222 -1.89 -4.94 12.28
CA GLU A 222 -1.15 -4.43 11.13
C GLU A 222 -1.83 -4.83 9.82
N PHE A 223 -2.51 -5.99 9.77
CA PHE A 223 -3.39 -6.35 8.65
C PHE A 223 -4.54 -5.35 8.48
N GLN A 224 -5.15 -4.91 9.58
CA GLN A 224 -6.24 -3.94 9.56
C GLN A 224 -5.76 -2.54 9.13
N GLU A 225 -4.52 -2.16 9.43
CA GLU A 225 -3.88 -0.94 8.90
C GLU A 225 -3.81 -0.99 7.36
N ILE A 226 -3.40 -2.13 6.78
CA ILE A 226 -3.36 -2.32 5.33
C ILE A 226 -4.78 -2.24 4.74
N GLY A 227 -5.77 -2.88 5.38
CA GLY A 227 -7.18 -2.82 4.97
C GLY A 227 -7.74 -1.39 4.94
N CYS A 228 -7.38 -0.57 5.93
CA CYS A 228 -7.73 0.85 5.99
C CYS A 228 -7.16 1.64 4.79
N LEU A 229 -5.89 1.42 4.45
CA LEU A 229 -5.27 2.08 3.29
C LEU A 229 -5.88 1.66 1.97
N TRP A 230 -6.12 0.35 1.80
CA TRP A 230 -6.78 -0.15 0.62
C TRP A 230 -8.16 0.48 0.46
N ALA A 231 -8.95 0.55 1.54
CA ALA A 231 -10.25 1.21 1.52
C ALA A 231 -10.13 2.70 1.14
N PHE A 232 -9.14 3.41 1.67
CA PHE A 232 -8.85 4.79 1.28
C PHE A 232 -8.55 4.91 -0.21
N PHE A 233 -7.70 4.06 -0.78
CA PHE A 233 -7.38 4.08 -2.21
C PHE A 233 -8.61 3.89 -3.10
N THR A 234 -9.57 3.06 -2.68
CA THR A 234 -10.82 2.89 -3.45
C THR A 234 -11.62 4.18 -3.63
N THR A 235 -11.40 5.21 -2.80
CA THR A 235 -12.08 6.51 -2.89
C THR A 235 -11.37 7.51 -3.81
N MET A 236 -10.14 7.23 -4.24
CA MET A 236 -9.31 8.21 -4.96
C MET A 236 -9.63 8.33 -6.46
N PHE A 237 -10.45 7.43 -7.00
CA PHE A 237 -10.64 7.28 -8.44
C PHE A 237 -11.89 7.98 -9.01
N ASP A 238 -12.76 8.53 -8.16
CA ASP A 238 -14.07 9.07 -8.58
C ASP A 238 -13.98 10.11 -9.71
N HIS A 239 -13.01 11.01 -9.63
CA HIS A 239 -12.80 12.03 -10.66
C HIS A 239 -12.33 11.41 -11.98
N ILE A 240 -11.44 10.42 -11.92
CA ILE A 240 -10.96 9.67 -13.09
C ILE A 240 -12.11 8.97 -13.78
N TYR A 241 -13.00 8.32 -13.02
CA TYR A 241 -14.16 7.65 -13.60
C TYR A 241 -15.09 8.63 -14.29
N LYS A 242 -15.39 9.77 -13.65
CA LYS A 242 -16.22 10.81 -14.27
C LYS A 242 -15.62 11.32 -15.59
N GLU A 243 -14.31 11.58 -15.61
CA GLU A 243 -13.61 12.03 -16.81
C GLU A 243 -13.59 10.98 -17.92
N ILE A 244 -13.31 9.70 -17.58
CA ILE A 244 -13.34 8.59 -18.54
C ILE A 244 -14.75 8.44 -19.14
N SER A 245 -15.79 8.43 -18.29
CA SER A 245 -17.16 8.27 -18.75
C SER A 245 -17.54 9.39 -19.71
N VAL A 246 -17.35 10.65 -19.32
CA VAL A 246 -17.65 11.82 -20.17
C VAL A 246 -16.86 11.77 -21.48
N GLY A 247 -15.54 11.54 -21.41
CA GLY A 247 -14.69 11.50 -22.60
C GLY A 247 -15.08 10.40 -23.59
N LEU A 248 -15.49 9.22 -23.10
CA LEU A 248 -15.97 8.14 -23.97
C LEU A 248 -17.35 8.43 -24.56
N HIS A 249 -18.27 9.04 -23.79
CA HIS A 249 -19.56 9.49 -24.31
C HIS A 249 -19.39 10.49 -25.46
N ASP A 250 -18.54 11.51 -25.27
CA ASP A 250 -18.27 12.54 -26.28
C ASP A 250 -17.65 11.94 -27.56
N LEU A 251 -16.73 10.98 -27.40
CA LEU A 251 -16.10 10.28 -28.53
C LEU A 251 -17.12 9.48 -29.33
N VAL A 252 -18.01 8.75 -28.66
CA VAL A 252 -19.07 7.99 -29.31
C VAL A 252 -20.04 8.91 -30.02
N GLU A 253 -20.50 10.00 -29.39
CA GLU A 253 -21.42 10.97 -30.01
C GLU A 253 -20.82 11.63 -31.26
N LYS A 254 -19.54 12.00 -31.21
CA LYS A 254 -18.86 12.72 -32.30
C LYS A 254 -18.56 11.85 -33.52
N HIS A 255 -18.24 10.57 -33.30
CA HIS A 255 -17.70 9.70 -34.35
C HIS A 255 -18.68 8.63 -34.85
N MET A 256 -19.85 8.46 -34.23
CA MET A 256 -20.80 7.41 -34.58
C MET A 256 -22.10 7.96 -35.17
N THR A 257 -22.57 7.37 -36.27
CA THR A 257 -23.89 7.65 -36.83
C THR A 257 -25.00 7.06 -35.95
N THR A 258 -25.94 7.91 -35.53
CA THR A 258 -27.16 7.53 -34.78
C THR A 258 -28.11 6.71 -35.65
N ASP A 259 -27.93 5.38 -35.68
CA ASP A 259 -28.99 4.47 -36.09
C ASP A 259 -29.78 4.05 -34.83
N PRO A 260 -30.99 4.58 -34.60
CA PRO A 260 -31.72 4.43 -33.33
C PRO A 260 -32.08 2.98 -33.00
N GLU A 261 -32.16 2.11 -34.01
CA GLU A 261 -32.71 0.76 -33.87
C GLU A 261 -31.71 -0.23 -33.23
N TYR A 262 -30.42 0.12 -33.17
CA TYR A 262 -29.34 -0.75 -32.67
C TYR A 262 -28.36 -0.05 -31.70
N ALA A 263 -28.74 1.11 -31.16
CA ALA A 263 -27.90 2.01 -30.36
C ALA A 263 -27.43 1.47 -28.98
N TRP A 264 -27.80 0.24 -28.59
CA TRP A 264 -27.44 -0.35 -27.29
C TRP A 264 -26.69 -1.70 -27.39
N GLN A 265 -26.44 -2.20 -28.61
CA GLN A 265 -25.97 -3.58 -28.84
C GLN A 265 -24.68 -3.72 -29.65
N ARG A 266 -24.08 -2.63 -30.16
CA ARG A 266 -22.84 -2.72 -30.96
C ARG A 266 -21.57 -2.55 -30.10
N PRO A 267 -20.44 -3.20 -30.44
CA PRO A 267 -19.14 -2.88 -29.86
C PRO A 267 -18.67 -1.51 -30.35
N TYR A 268 -18.91 -0.46 -29.56
CA TYR A 268 -18.76 0.96 -29.96
C TYR A 268 -17.32 1.43 -30.14
N PHE A 269 -16.30 0.65 -29.81
CA PHE A 269 -14.92 1.15 -29.83
C PHE A 269 -14.16 0.73 -31.10
N GLU A 270 -14.60 -0.29 -31.82
CA GLU A 270 -13.94 -0.79 -33.05
C GLU A 270 -13.94 0.21 -34.22
N LEU A 271 -14.85 1.18 -34.21
CA LEU A 271 -14.95 2.19 -35.27
C LEU A 271 -14.25 3.51 -34.90
N LEU A 272 -13.64 3.60 -33.72
CA LEU A 272 -12.82 4.74 -33.35
C LEU A 272 -11.44 4.66 -34.04
N PRO A 273 -10.81 5.81 -34.37
CA PRO A 273 -9.41 5.84 -34.81
C PRO A 273 -8.46 5.15 -33.81
N ASP A 274 -7.44 4.47 -34.33
CA ASP A 274 -6.49 3.65 -33.55
C ASP A 274 -5.81 4.41 -32.40
N ASP A 275 -5.56 5.72 -32.57
CA ASP A 275 -4.88 6.57 -31.59
C ASP A 275 -5.77 6.98 -30.41
N ILE A 276 -7.09 6.86 -30.55
CA ILE A 276 -8.07 7.20 -29.52
C ILE A 276 -8.96 6.03 -29.12
N MET A 277 -8.77 4.86 -29.74
CA MET A 277 -9.48 3.63 -29.38
C MET A 277 -9.03 3.18 -27.99
N PRO A 278 -9.97 2.98 -27.03
CA PRO A 278 -9.62 2.41 -25.74
C PRO A 278 -9.13 0.96 -25.90
N PRO A 279 -8.20 0.50 -25.05
CA PRO A 279 -7.83 -0.90 -25.03
C PRO A 279 -9.05 -1.75 -24.71
N TRP A 280 -9.24 -2.81 -25.49
CA TRP A 280 -10.38 -3.69 -25.39
C TRP A 280 -10.35 -4.48 -24.07
N TRP A 281 -11.37 -4.31 -23.26
CA TRP A 281 -11.58 -5.07 -22.04
C TRP A 281 -12.66 -6.14 -22.25
N ASN A 282 -12.45 -7.34 -21.69
CA ASN A 282 -13.47 -8.39 -21.63
C ASN A 282 -14.61 -7.96 -20.67
N GLY A 283 -15.45 -7.03 -21.12
CA GLY A 283 -16.62 -6.57 -20.35
C GLY A 283 -17.03 -5.11 -20.54
N VAL A 284 -16.29 -4.27 -21.27
CA VAL A 284 -16.70 -2.89 -21.65
C VAL A 284 -16.67 -2.84 -23.17
N ASP A 285 -17.50 -3.70 -23.77
CA ASP A 285 -17.85 -3.64 -25.19
C ASP A 285 -18.94 -2.57 -25.44
N ARG A 286 -19.59 -2.08 -24.38
CA ARG A 286 -20.77 -1.21 -24.45
C ARG A 286 -20.67 -0.01 -23.53
N LEU A 287 -21.34 1.07 -23.93
CA LEU A 287 -21.43 2.32 -23.18
C LEU A 287 -22.08 2.14 -21.80
N SER A 288 -23.04 1.24 -21.67
CA SER A 288 -23.65 0.87 -20.37
C SER A 288 -22.62 0.36 -19.35
N ASN A 289 -21.52 -0.23 -19.83
CA ASN A 289 -20.49 -0.79 -18.95
C ASN A 289 -19.47 0.29 -18.57
N VAL A 290 -19.37 1.37 -19.37
CA VAL A 290 -18.60 2.58 -19.03
C VAL A 290 -19.18 3.25 -17.78
N GLU A 291 -20.48 3.20 -17.57
CA GLU A 291 -21.13 3.72 -16.35
C GLU A 291 -20.81 2.87 -15.10
N LEU A 292 -20.26 1.68 -15.27
CA LEU A 292 -19.93 0.72 -14.20
C LEU A 292 -18.44 0.67 -13.86
N ILE A 293 -17.59 1.48 -14.49
CA ILE A 293 -16.13 1.48 -14.26
C ILE A 293 -15.75 1.77 -12.81
N TRP A 294 -16.62 2.47 -12.06
CA TRP A 294 -16.41 2.73 -10.63
C TRP A 294 -16.29 1.44 -9.80
N LYS A 295 -16.87 0.33 -10.29
CA LYS A 295 -16.73 -0.98 -9.65
C LYS A 295 -15.29 -1.48 -9.61
N PHE A 296 -14.41 -0.98 -10.48
CA PHE A 296 -13.01 -1.38 -10.53
C PHE A 296 -12.16 -0.81 -9.38
N SER A 297 -12.71 0.07 -8.54
CA SER A 297 -11.96 0.69 -7.44
C SER A 297 -11.21 -0.32 -6.57
N ASN A 298 -11.84 -1.46 -6.27
CA ASN A 298 -11.24 -2.51 -5.45
C ASN A 298 -10.03 -3.17 -6.16
N SER A 299 -10.16 -3.51 -7.45
CA SER A 299 -9.10 -4.17 -8.22
C SER A 299 -7.93 -3.23 -8.49
N LEU A 300 -8.20 -1.96 -8.79
CA LEU A 300 -7.15 -0.96 -9.04
C LEU A 300 -6.37 -0.63 -7.77
N ALA A 301 -7.05 -0.54 -6.61
CA ALA A 301 -6.38 -0.35 -5.33
C ALA A 301 -5.48 -1.53 -4.93
N LEU A 302 -5.79 -2.75 -5.38
CA LEU A 302 -5.01 -3.96 -5.11
C LEU A 302 -3.66 -4.02 -5.86
N LEU A 303 -3.53 -3.29 -6.97
CA LEU A 303 -2.26 -3.18 -7.72
C LEU A 303 -1.20 -2.35 -6.97
N GLY A 304 -1.58 -1.80 -5.82
CA GLY A 304 -0.66 -1.24 -4.83
C GLY A 304 -0.38 0.25 -5.02
N PRO A 305 0.31 0.87 -4.03
CA PRO A 305 0.55 2.30 -4.01
C PRO A 305 1.24 2.86 -5.26
N ASP A 306 2.26 2.18 -5.82
CA ASP A 306 2.96 2.64 -7.02
C ASP A 306 2.02 2.79 -8.22
N PHE A 307 1.16 1.79 -8.43
CA PHE A 307 0.18 1.81 -9.52
C PHE A 307 -0.82 2.95 -9.33
N VAL A 308 -1.40 3.06 -8.13
CA VAL A 308 -2.36 4.13 -7.78
C VAL A 308 -1.73 5.50 -7.99
N TYR A 309 -0.47 5.68 -7.59
CA TYR A 309 0.24 6.95 -7.76
C TYR A 309 0.41 7.31 -9.24
N ARG A 310 0.84 6.36 -10.06
CA ARG A 310 0.98 6.57 -11.51
C ARG A 310 -0.36 6.85 -12.18
N LEU A 311 -1.43 6.17 -11.77
CA LEU A 311 -2.78 6.41 -12.27
C LEU A 311 -3.24 7.84 -11.94
N LEU A 312 -3.08 8.29 -10.70
CA LEU A 312 -3.48 9.64 -10.29
C LEU A 312 -2.70 10.77 -10.99
N HIS A 313 -1.47 10.49 -11.44
CA HIS A 313 -0.61 11.47 -12.12
C HIS A 313 -0.57 11.28 -13.65
N GLY A 314 -1.33 10.34 -14.20
CA GLY A 314 -1.43 10.09 -15.63
C GLY A 314 -2.18 11.22 -16.36
N THR A 315 -1.96 11.34 -17.67
CA THR A 315 -2.86 12.14 -18.51
C THR A 315 -4.21 11.42 -18.66
N PRO A 316 -5.31 12.10 -19.01
CA PRO A 316 -6.61 11.47 -19.14
C PRO A 316 -6.63 10.22 -20.04
N LEU A 317 -5.84 10.23 -21.12
CA LEU A 317 -5.71 9.07 -22.01
C LEU A 317 -5.00 7.89 -21.34
N ILE A 318 -3.89 8.16 -20.64
CA ILE A 318 -3.14 7.15 -19.88
C ILE A 318 -4.02 6.58 -18.76
N GLN A 319 -4.76 7.44 -18.06
CA GLN A 319 -5.67 7.04 -16.99
C GLN A 319 -6.75 6.10 -17.50
N ARG A 320 -7.41 6.47 -18.61
CA ARG A 320 -8.39 5.62 -19.28
C ARG A 320 -7.80 4.25 -19.59
N ASP A 321 -6.64 4.22 -20.23
CA ASP A 321 -6.04 2.96 -20.68
C ASP A 321 -5.61 2.08 -19.49
N MET A 322 -5.02 2.68 -18.45
CA MET A 322 -4.68 1.99 -17.21
C MET A 322 -5.91 1.40 -16.52
N VAL A 323 -7.01 2.16 -16.42
CA VAL A 323 -8.28 1.67 -15.82
C VAL A 323 -8.87 0.53 -16.65
N MET A 324 -8.92 0.68 -17.97
CA MET A 324 -9.53 -0.32 -18.86
C MET A 324 -8.70 -1.62 -18.95
N LEU A 325 -7.37 -1.53 -18.93
CA LEU A 325 -6.50 -2.70 -18.97
C LEU A 325 -6.49 -3.49 -17.65
N ASN A 326 -6.70 -2.80 -16.51
CA ASN A 326 -6.47 -3.36 -15.18
C ASN A 326 -7.73 -3.47 -14.31
N GLY A 327 -8.86 -2.95 -14.80
CA GLY A 327 -10.15 -3.09 -14.14
C GLY A 327 -10.62 -4.54 -14.16
N ASN A 328 -11.07 -5.06 -13.02
CA ASN A 328 -11.65 -6.39 -12.95
C ASN A 328 -12.80 -6.44 -11.93
N GLU A 329 -14.02 -6.66 -12.43
CA GLU A 329 -15.23 -6.81 -11.60
C GLU A 329 -15.21 -8.12 -10.79
N ASP A 330 -14.55 -9.17 -11.26
CA ASP A 330 -14.49 -10.46 -10.54
C ASP A 330 -13.59 -10.40 -9.29
N LEU A 331 -12.68 -9.41 -9.23
CA LEU A 331 -11.84 -9.12 -8.04
C LEU A 331 -12.55 -8.24 -7.00
N LEU A 332 -13.82 -7.88 -7.22
CA LEU A 332 -14.64 -7.12 -6.27
C LEU A 332 -14.67 -7.73 -4.85
N ARG A 333 -14.31 -9.02 -4.71
CA ARG A 333 -14.43 -9.79 -3.46
C ARG A 333 -13.15 -9.91 -2.63
N ILE A 334 -11.98 -9.41 -3.07
CA ILE A 334 -10.70 -9.99 -2.57
C ILE A 334 -9.58 -8.95 -2.31
N PHE A 335 -9.82 -7.97 -1.42
CA PHE A 335 -8.72 -7.61 -0.51
C PHE A 335 -8.72 -8.68 0.59
N PRO A 336 -7.59 -9.39 0.82
CA PRO A 336 -7.51 -10.76 1.30
C PRO A 336 -8.77 -11.21 2.03
N ASP A 337 -9.51 -12.08 1.34
CA ASP A 337 -10.88 -12.53 1.57
C ASP A 337 -11.47 -12.08 2.93
N MET A 338 -12.52 -11.25 2.94
CA MET A 338 -13.25 -10.87 4.16
C MET A 338 -13.96 -12.07 4.86
N TYR A 339 -13.63 -13.30 4.46
CA TYR A 339 -14.16 -14.56 4.97
C TYR A 339 -13.00 -15.49 5.40
N LEU A 340 -11.94 -14.94 5.99
CA LEU A 340 -10.85 -15.72 6.56
C LEU A 340 -11.42 -16.70 7.59
N GLN A 341 -11.10 -17.98 7.40
CA GLN A 341 -11.37 -18.99 8.41
C GLN A 341 -10.27 -18.93 9.47
N GLU A 342 -10.64 -19.14 10.73
CA GLU A 342 -9.71 -19.19 11.89
C GLU A 342 -8.47 -20.03 11.58
N GLU A 343 -8.66 -21.20 10.97
CA GLU A 343 -7.60 -22.14 10.58
C GLU A 343 -6.52 -21.59 9.62
N TRP A 344 -6.76 -20.46 8.97
CA TRP A 344 -5.79 -19.80 8.09
C TRP A 344 -4.92 -18.80 8.85
N MET A 345 -5.46 -18.21 9.92
CA MET A 345 -4.79 -17.15 10.68
C MET A 345 -3.92 -17.69 11.82
N VAL A 346 -4.22 -18.89 12.32
CA VAL A 346 -3.46 -19.52 13.39
C VAL A 346 -2.75 -20.82 12.93
N PRO A 347 -1.59 -21.15 13.52
CA PRO A 347 -0.83 -20.33 14.48
C PRO A 347 -0.10 -19.17 13.80
N PHE A 348 0.16 -18.10 14.57
CA PHE A 348 1.07 -17.04 14.15
C PHE A 348 2.49 -17.60 13.94
N ILE A 349 3.25 -16.97 13.06
CA ILE A 349 4.65 -17.31 12.81
C ILE A 349 5.54 -16.11 13.10
N TYR A 350 6.83 -16.37 13.34
CA TYR A 350 7.81 -15.32 13.58
C TYR A 350 7.75 -14.20 12.53
N PRO A 351 7.69 -12.91 12.94
CA PRO A 351 7.80 -12.42 14.33
C PRO A 351 6.47 -12.25 15.10
N ALA A 352 5.31 -12.53 14.49
CA ALA A 352 4.01 -12.32 15.12
C ALA A 352 3.70 -13.28 16.27
N ASP A 353 4.30 -14.48 16.24
CA ASP A 353 4.21 -15.50 17.29
C ASP A 353 4.61 -14.99 18.69
N ARG A 354 5.44 -13.96 18.78
CA ARG A 354 5.78 -13.31 20.06
C ARG A 354 4.56 -12.76 20.82
N HIS A 355 3.45 -12.50 20.12
CA HIS A 355 2.21 -12.01 20.71
C HIS A 355 1.29 -13.15 21.17
N ALA A 356 1.56 -14.40 20.80
CA ALA A 356 0.80 -15.59 21.20
C ALA A 356 1.13 -16.03 22.66
N VAL A 357 1.02 -15.10 23.61
CA VAL A 357 1.22 -15.33 25.05
C VAL A 357 -0.12 -15.18 25.79
N GLN A 358 -0.20 -15.70 27.02
CA GLN A 358 -1.41 -15.54 27.86
C GLN A 358 -1.57 -14.10 28.35
N ASP A 359 -0.51 -13.48 28.86
CA ASP A 359 -0.54 -12.09 29.35
C ASP A 359 -0.21 -11.07 28.24
N TYR A 360 -0.89 -11.18 27.09
CA TYR A 360 -0.58 -10.37 25.90
C TYR A 360 -0.79 -8.87 26.11
N GLU A 361 -1.76 -8.47 26.95
CA GLU A 361 -1.95 -7.05 27.31
C GLU A 361 -0.77 -6.50 28.12
N GLN A 362 -0.22 -7.30 29.04
CA GLN A 362 0.98 -6.93 29.79
C GLN A 362 2.17 -6.80 28.84
N LEU A 363 2.35 -7.74 27.91
CA LEU A 363 3.38 -7.63 26.87
C LEU A 363 3.23 -6.33 26.09
N TRP A 364 2.04 -6.04 25.55
CA TRP A 364 1.80 -4.81 24.78
C TRP A 364 2.11 -3.55 25.58
N SER A 365 1.80 -3.50 26.88
CA SER A 365 2.10 -2.35 27.73
C SER A 365 3.60 -2.03 27.85
N THR A 366 4.47 -2.99 27.53
CA THR A 366 5.94 -2.83 27.53
C THR A 366 6.51 -2.46 26.16
N LEU A 367 5.74 -2.60 25.08
CA LEU A 367 6.18 -2.33 23.72
C LEU A 367 6.08 -0.83 23.37
N PRO A 368 6.84 -0.33 22.38
CA PRO A 368 6.61 0.99 21.80
C PRO A 368 5.21 1.10 21.16
N SER A 369 4.60 2.30 21.14
CA SER A 369 3.24 2.51 20.60
C SER A 369 3.04 2.02 19.16
N ILE A 370 4.09 2.08 18.34
CA ILE A 370 4.09 1.59 16.95
C ILE A 370 3.93 0.06 16.84
N GLU A 371 4.34 -0.68 17.89
CA GLU A 371 4.26 -2.14 17.96
C GLU A 371 3.03 -2.63 18.76
N GLN A 372 2.19 -1.71 19.23
CA GLN A 372 0.96 -2.03 19.96
C GLN A 372 -0.27 -1.90 19.07
N PRO A 373 -1.31 -2.73 19.28
CA PRO A 373 -2.64 -2.44 18.74
C PRO A 373 -3.20 -1.17 19.39
N ASN A 374 -3.94 -0.38 18.60
CA ASN A 374 -4.67 0.77 19.13
C ASN A 374 -5.97 0.35 19.85
N LEU A 375 -6.58 1.30 20.56
CA LEU A 375 -7.84 1.14 21.28
C LEU A 375 -8.96 0.65 20.37
N GLY A 376 -9.00 1.16 19.14
CA GLY A 376 -10.00 0.78 18.13
C GLY A 376 -9.95 -0.71 17.82
N TRP A 377 -8.75 -1.21 17.56
CA TRP A 377 -8.51 -2.61 17.29
C TRP A 377 -8.83 -3.49 18.50
N LYS A 378 -8.33 -3.13 19.69
CA LYS A 378 -8.61 -3.87 20.93
C LYS A 378 -10.11 -4.03 21.18
N GLN A 379 -10.87 -2.93 21.08
CA GLN A 379 -12.30 -2.95 21.38
C GLN A 379 -13.14 -3.71 20.35
N VAL A 380 -12.77 -3.65 19.08
CA VAL A 380 -13.51 -4.31 18.00
C VAL A 380 -13.17 -5.80 17.93
N HIS A 381 -11.90 -6.18 18.10
CA HIS A 381 -11.42 -7.53 17.77
C HIS A 381 -11.06 -8.39 18.98
N VAL A 382 -10.87 -7.86 20.19
CA VAL A 382 -10.49 -8.69 21.35
C VAL A 382 -11.74 -9.13 22.12
N MET A 383 -11.91 -10.45 22.26
CA MET A 383 -12.93 -11.11 23.07
C MET A 383 -12.77 -10.81 24.56
N PRO A 384 -13.86 -10.78 25.36
CA PRO A 384 -13.74 -10.54 26.79
C PRO A 384 -12.80 -11.57 27.42
N GLU A 385 -11.78 -11.09 28.15
CA GLU A 385 -10.71 -11.94 28.67
C GLU A 385 -11.23 -13.05 29.59
N THR A 386 -10.64 -14.22 29.44
CA THR A 386 -10.69 -15.28 30.45
C THR A 386 -9.26 -15.60 30.92
N PRO A 387 -9.04 -15.91 32.21
CA PRO A 387 -7.69 -15.93 32.83
C PRO A 387 -6.67 -16.92 32.24
N GLU A 388 -7.07 -17.80 31.33
CA GLU A 388 -6.24 -18.85 30.73
C GLU A 388 -6.07 -18.69 29.22
N GLN A 389 -6.74 -17.70 28.63
CA GLN A 389 -6.85 -17.50 27.19
C GLN A 389 -5.55 -16.96 26.62
N THR A 390 -5.05 -17.61 25.57
CA THR A 390 -3.97 -17.08 24.73
C THR A 390 -4.48 -15.95 23.84
N PHE A 391 -3.57 -15.10 23.34
CA PHE A 391 -3.95 -14.10 22.35
C PHE A 391 -4.66 -14.70 21.14
N GLU A 392 -4.22 -15.85 20.62
CA GLU A 392 -4.85 -16.52 19.47
C GLU A 392 -6.31 -16.87 19.74
N GLU A 393 -6.63 -17.32 20.95
CA GLU A 393 -7.99 -17.63 21.38
C GLU A 393 -8.81 -16.38 21.67
N ALA A 394 -8.17 -15.25 21.98
CA ALA A 394 -8.84 -13.99 22.36
C ALA A 394 -9.24 -13.13 21.17
N ILE A 395 -8.81 -13.45 19.95
CA ILE A 395 -9.10 -12.63 18.77
C ILE A 395 -10.37 -13.10 18.09
N ASP A 396 -11.30 -12.17 17.88
CA ASP A 396 -12.42 -12.34 16.97
C ASP A 396 -11.94 -12.18 15.53
N VAL A 397 -11.55 -13.32 14.97
CA VAL A 397 -11.05 -13.47 13.60
C VAL A 397 -12.14 -13.31 12.54
N GLU A 398 -13.40 -13.51 12.92
CA GLU A 398 -14.56 -13.46 12.04
C GLU A 398 -15.16 -12.04 11.92
N CYS A 399 -14.51 -11.03 12.51
CA CYS A 399 -14.96 -9.64 12.47
C CYS A 399 -14.26 -8.72 11.43
N PRO A 400 -14.09 -9.09 10.14
CA PRO A 400 -13.69 -8.13 9.11
C PRO A 400 -14.91 -7.35 8.62
N ARG A 401 -15.20 -6.22 9.25
CA ARG A 401 -16.22 -5.30 8.73
C ARG A 401 -15.59 -4.26 7.83
N LYS A 402 -15.85 -4.35 6.52
CA LYS A 402 -15.40 -3.36 5.53
C LYS A 402 -15.69 -1.90 5.95
N SER A 403 -16.74 -1.70 6.74
CA SER A 403 -17.13 -0.42 7.33
C SER A 403 -16.04 0.21 8.21
N VAL A 404 -15.32 -0.57 9.04
CA VAL A 404 -14.30 -0.01 9.94
C VAL A 404 -13.06 0.43 9.17
N TRP A 405 -12.71 -0.27 8.08
CA TRP A 405 -11.63 0.15 7.20
C TRP A 405 -11.90 1.49 6.52
N ARG A 406 -13.17 1.75 6.15
CA ARG A 406 -13.54 2.96 5.41
C ARG A 406 -13.16 4.24 6.13
N TRP A 407 -13.19 4.28 7.46
CA TRP A 407 -12.84 5.48 8.21
C TRP A 407 -11.44 5.44 8.82
N GLY A 408 -10.66 4.37 8.62
CA GLY A 408 -9.23 4.36 8.99
C GLY A 408 -8.93 4.00 10.45
N TYR A 409 -9.85 3.30 11.14
CA TYR A 409 -9.76 3.10 12.59
C TYR A 409 -8.44 2.52 13.12
N ALA A 410 -7.79 1.65 12.35
CA ALA A 410 -6.56 0.98 12.76
C ALA A 410 -5.33 1.91 12.66
N ILE A 411 -5.44 3.02 11.93
CA ILE A 411 -4.36 4.00 11.77
C ILE A 411 -4.27 4.90 13.00
N PHE A 412 -5.43 5.33 13.54
CA PHE A 412 -5.49 6.41 14.53
C PHE A 412 -5.02 6.01 15.93
N ASP A 413 -4.50 7.01 16.65
CA ASP A 413 -4.10 6.83 18.05
C ASP A 413 -5.29 6.80 19.01
N ASP A 414 -5.04 6.25 20.19
CA ASP A 414 -6.04 6.05 21.26
C ASP A 414 -6.65 7.39 21.70
N GLU A 415 -5.82 8.44 21.79
CA GLU A 415 -6.25 9.80 22.13
C GLU A 415 -7.26 10.33 21.11
N ARG A 416 -7.03 10.09 19.82
CA ARG A 416 -7.90 10.55 18.74
C ARG A 416 -9.23 9.80 18.76
N LEU A 417 -9.18 8.47 18.86
CA LEU A 417 -10.37 7.63 18.94
C LEU A 417 -11.24 7.98 20.15
N THR A 418 -10.61 8.28 21.28
CA THR A 418 -11.28 8.74 22.50
C THR A 418 -11.89 10.13 22.33
N ALA A 419 -11.15 11.08 21.75
CA ALA A 419 -11.63 12.44 21.50
C ALA A 419 -12.84 12.45 20.56
N TRP A 420 -12.85 11.57 19.55
CA TRP A 420 -13.97 11.40 18.61
C TRP A 420 -15.14 10.61 19.16
N LYS A 421 -15.02 10.05 20.38
CA LYS A 421 -16.03 9.17 20.99
C LYS A 421 -16.44 8.06 20.03
N ALA A 422 -15.46 7.41 19.41
CA ALA A 422 -15.71 6.39 18.40
C ALA A 422 -16.62 5.27 18.97
N PRO A 423 -17.73 4.90 18.31
CA PRO A 423 -18.68 3.90 18.79
C PRO A 423 -18.18 2.47 18.53
N LEU A 424 -16.98 2.16 19.01
CA LEU A 424 -16.26 0.90 18.73
C LEU A 424 -17.05 -0.35 19.17
N MET A 425 -17.81 -0.26 20.26
CA MET A 425 -18.70 -1.34 20.71
C MET A 425 -19.86 -1.62 19.74
N GLU A 426 -20.37 -0.60 19.05
CA GLU A 426 -21.45 -0.78 18.06
C GLU A 426 -20.93 -1.52 16.82
N PHE A 427 -19.72 -1.16 16.37
CA PHE A 427 -19.01 -1.88 15.31
C PHE A 427 -18.72 -3.33 15.65
N ARG A 428 -18.41 -3.64 16.91
CA ARG A 428 -18.29 -5.03 17.35
C ARG A 428 -19.62 -5.78 17.28
N LEU A 429 -20.70 -5.16 17.74
CA LEU A 429 -21.99 -5.84 17.95
C LEU A 429 -22.81 -6.08 16.69
N GLY A 430 -22.60 -5.32 15.61
CA GLY A 430 -23.48 -5.43 14.42
C GLY A 430 -24.09 -4.12 13.99
N ASN A 431 -24.08 -3.15 14.89
CA ASN A 431 -25.03 -2.05 14.91
C ASN A 431 -24.37 -0.80 14.30
N GLU A 432 -23.86 -0.92 13.09
CA GLU A 432 -23.08 0.15 12.47
C GLU A 432 -23.90 1.42 12.27
N PRO A 433 -23.36 2.61 12.60
CA PRO A 433 -24.00 3.86 12.24
C PRO A 433 -24.11 3.95 10.72
N GLU A 434 -25.28 4.34 10.21
CA GLU A 434 -25.47 4.54 8.77
C GLU A 434 -24.42 5.55 8.26
N PHE A 435 -23.67 5.18 7.22
CA PHE A 435 -22.87 6.14 6.48
C PHE A 435 -23.86 7.12 5.85
N ALA A 436 -23.97 8.34 6.40
CA ALA A 436 -24.66 9.42 5.71
C ALA A 436 -23.95 9.63 4.36
N VAL A 437 -24.63 9.26 3.28
CA VAL A 437 -24.17 9.39 1.88
C VAL A 437 -24.10 10.85 1.49
#